data_AF-A0A345DD27-F1
#
_entry.id   AF-A0A345DD27-F1
#
_cell.length_a   1.000
_cell.length_b   1.000
_cell.length_c   1.000
_cell.angle_alpha   90.00
_cell.angle_beta   90.00
_cell.angle_gamma   90.00
#
_symmetry.space_group_name_H-M   'P 1'
#
loop_
_entity.id
_entity.type
_entity.pdbx_description
1 polymer ?
#
loop_
_entity_poly.entity_id
_entity_poly.type
_entity_poly.pdbx_seq_one_letter_code
_entity_poly.pdbx_strand_id
1 'polypeptide(L)'
;MTLRTDDLFACALNDAQAICGADEAGRGPLAGAVYAAAVMLGEPIEGLNDSKKLSAKTRERLSAEIKTKARAWCIASASVEEIDELNILQASLLAMTRAVEGLSEHADWVWVDGNHFPKLLVQKGYAGRALIGGDAIEPAISAASILAKVARDADCDRLDALYPQYGFAQHKGYPTAVHLAALRAHGVCPEHRRTYAPVRKILESKTETKSEAKSEAKSEAKSEAKSEAKSEAKSEAKLEAKLETTAETTAETTAETTAQFTC
;
A
#
# COMPACT_ATOMS: atom_id res chain seq x y z
N MET A 1 20.37 3.88 -47.57
CA MET A 1 20.33 2.61 -48.32
C MET A 1 19.12 1.84 -47.80
N THR A 2 18.07 1.77 -48.64
CA THR A 2 16.85 0.94 -48.52
C THR A 2 16.11 0.92 -47.18
N LEU A 3 15.20 1.88 -47.04
CA LEU A 3 13.99 1.72 -46.22
C LEU A 3 13.21 0.53 -46.79
N ARG A 4 13.05 -0.56 -46.02
CA ARG A 4 12.05 -1.58 -46.31
C ARG A 4 10.69 -1.01 -45.94
N THR A 5 10.02 -0.48 -46.94
CA THR A 5 8.58 -0.22 -46.95
C THR A 5 7.86 -1.51 -47.25
N ASP A 6 7.32 -2.19 -46.24
CA ASP A 6 6.29 -3.23 -46.43
C ASP A 6 5.46 -3.36 -45.14
N ASP A 7 4.91 -2.24 -44.68
CA ASP A 7 3.76 -2.26 -43.78
C ASP A 7 2.78 -1.17 -44.23
N LEU A 8 1.75 -1.59 -44.97
CA LEU A 8 0.68 -0.73 -45.48
C LEU A 8 -0.15 -0.06 -44.37
N PHE A 9 0.09 -0.41 -43.10
CA PHE A 9 -0.50 0.22 -41.92
C PHE A 9 0.52 0.88 -40.98
N ALA A 10 1.81 0.87 -41.31
CA ALA A 10 2.78 1.73 -40.64
C ALA A 10 2.50 3.17 -41.07
N CYS A 11 1.59 3.83 -40.37
CA CYS A 11 1.46 5.27 -40.39
C CYS A 11 2.83 5.82 -40.01
N ALA A 12 3.64 6.17 -41.01
CA ALA A 12 4.91 6.83 -40.81
C ALA A 12 4.58 8.11 -40.05
N LEU A 13 4.86 8.11 -38.75
CA LEU A 13 4.76 9.31 -37.94
C LEU A 13 5.75 10.29 -38.58
N ASN A 14 5.24 11.31 -39.27
CA ASN A 14 6.07 12.35 -39.85
C ASN A 14 6.84 13.02 -38.69
N ASP A 15 8.03 13.59 -38.98
CA ASP A 15 8.83 14.38 -38.03
C ASP A 15 8.07 15.55 -37.36
N ALA A 16 6.86 15.86 -37.84
CA ALA A 16 5.94 16.84 -37.28
C ALA A 16 5.07 16.33 -36.11
N GLN A 17 4.96 15.02 -35.89
CA GLN A 17 4.11 14.46 -34.83
C GLN A 17 4.88 14.35 -33.52
N ALA A 18 4.36 14.99 -32.47
CA ALA A 18 5.01 15.07 -31.19
C ALA A 18 4.77 13.78 -30.38
N ILE A 19 5.75 12.86 -30.41
CA ILE A 19 5.69 11.58 -29.70
C ILE A 19 6.10 11.77 -28.25
N CYS A 20 5.27 11.25 -27.34
CA CYS A 20 5.56 11.11 -25.93
C CYS A 20 5.83 9.64 -25.59
N GLY A 21 6.94 9.35 -24.91
CA GLY A 21 7.18 8.08 -24.25
C GLY A 21 6.78 8.13 -22.77
N ALA A 22 6.17 7.07 -22.25
CA ALA A 22 5.81 6.94 -20.84
C ALA A 22 6.19 5.56 -20.27
N ASP A 23 6.65 5.55 -19.03
CA ASP A 23 7.04 4.34 -18.30
C ASP A 23 6.89 4.55 -16.77
N GLU A 24 6.88 3.46 -16.01
CA GLU A 24 6.74 3.42 -14.57
C GLU A 24 7.93 2.80 -13.81
N ALA A 25 8.07 3.19 -12.54
CA ALA A 25 8.98 2.58 -11.58
C ALA A 25 8.27 2.29 -10.27
N GLY A 26 8.54 1.10 -9.71
CA GLY A 26 8.07 0.72 -8.38
C GLY A 26 6.80 -0.14 -8.37
N ARG A 27 6.60 -1.06 -9.31
CA ARG A 27 5.48 -2.02 -9.24
C ARG A 27 5.68 -3.15 -8.24
N GLY A 28 6.90 -3.67 -8.13
CA GLY A 28 7.26 -4.79 -7.25
C GLY A 28 7.44 -4.50 -5.75
N PRO A 29 7.83 -3.29 -5.30
CA PRO A 29 7.99 -2.96 -3.88
C PRO A 29 6.76 -3.26 -3.02
N LEU A 30 7.01 -3.61 -1.74
CA LEU A 30 5.99 -3.71 -0.70
C LEU A 30 5.58 -2.36 -0.11
N ALA A 31 6.37 -1.31 -0.34
CA ALA A 31 6.16 0.00 0.25
C ALA A 31 6.42 1.14 -0.74
N GLY A 32 5.76 2.27 -0.51
CA GLY A 32 5.76 3.53 -1.25
C GLY A 32 4.91 3.51 -2.53
N ALA A 33 4.70 4.69 -3.08
CA ALA A 33 3.96 4.92 -4.32
C ALA A 33 4.57 4.22 -5.55
N VAL A 34 3.79 4.11 -6.63
CA VAL A 34 4.32 3.86 -7.97
C VAL A 34 4.53 5.21 -8.64
N TYR A 35 5.70 5.41 -9.24
CA TYR A 35 6.02 6.63 -9.98
C TYR A 35 6.00 6.34 -11.47
N ALA A 36 5.61 7.31 -12.27
CA ALA A 36 5.67 7.26 -13.71
C ALA A 36 6.20 8.59 -14.25
N ALA A 37 6.74 8.55 -15.45
CA ALA A 37 7.13 9.75 -16.16
C ALA A 37 6.63 9.70 -17.61
N ALA A 38 6.50 10.88 -18.19
CA ALA A 38 6.21 11.11 -19.59
C ALA A 38 7.27 12.05 -20.14
N VAL A 39 7.81 11.75 -21.33
CA VAL A 39 8.89 12.53 -21.95
C VAL A 39 8.63 12.70 -23.44
N MET A 40 8.71 13.93 -23.90
CA MET A 40 8.78 14.30 -25.31
C MET A 40 10.19 14.80 -25.60
N LEU A 41 10.95 14.02 -26.36
CA LEU A 41 12.33 14.39 -26.70
C LEU A 41 12.37 15.57 -27.67
N GLY A 42 13.37 16.43 -27.50
CA GLY A 42 13.70 17.50 -28.43
C GLY A 42 15.00 17.18 -29.15
N GLU A 43 16.10 17.38 -28.44
CA GLU A 43 17.43 17.01 -28.94
C GLU A 43 17.74 15.54 -28.66
N PRO A 44 18.57 14.89 -29.50
CA PRO A 44 19.11 13.56 -29.19
C PRO A 44 19.88 13.55 -27.87
N ILE A 45 19.68 12.48 -27.09
CA ILE A 45 20.38 12.23 -25.82
C ILE A 45 21.16 10.94 -25.96
N GLU A 46 22.48 11.01 -25.82
CA GLU A 46 23.35 9.84 -25.95
C GLU A 46 23.35 8.99 -24.68
N GLY A 47 23.37 7.67 -24.88
CA GLY A 47 23.45 6.71 -23.77
C GLY A 47 22.12 6.40 -23.07
N LEU A 48 20.99 6.81 -23.67
CA LEU A 48 19.68 6.27 -23.29
C LEU A 48 19.66 4.75 -23.48
N ASN A 49 19.17 4.05 -22.46
CA ASN A 49 19.00 2.60 -22.44
C ASN A 49 18.03 2.24 -21.30
N ASP A 50 17.67 0.97 -21.18
CA ASP A 50 16.90 0.43 -20.05
C ASP A 50 17.51 0.91 -18.72
N SER A 51 16.71 1.62 -17.93
CA SER A 51 17.12 2.24 -16.66
C SER A 51 17.70 1.23 -15.66
N LYS A 52 17.29 -0.04 -15.74
CA LYS A 52 17.76 -1.14 -14.88
C LYS A 52 19.19 -1.57 -15.24
N LYS A 53 19.62 -1.35 -16.48
CA LYS A 53 20.99 -1.63 -16.96
C LYS A 53 21.98 -0.50 -16.65
N LEU A 54 21.47 0.67 -16.26
CA LEU A 54 22.27 1.85 -15.95
C LEU A 54 22.65 1.90 -14.46
N SER A 55 23.82 2.43 -14.15
CA SER A 55 24.21 2.73 -12.76
C SER A 55 23.38 3.90 -12.21
N ALA A 56 23.24 3.99 -10.88
CA ALA A 56 22.54 5.13 -10.25
C ALA A 56 23.16 6.48 -10.66
N LYS A 57 24.50 6.59 -10.66
CA LYS A 57 25.22 7.78 -11.11
C LYS A 57 24.94 8.13 -12.57
N THR A 58 24.85 7.13 -13.44
CA THR A 58 24.51 7.34 -14.86
C THR A 58 23.07 7.82 -15.01
N ARG A 59 22.11 7.23 -14.26
CA ARG A 59 20.71 7.65 -14.27
C ARG A 59 20.53 9.08 -13.79
N GLU A 60 21.22 9.49 -12.73
CA GLU A 60 21.20 10.87 -12.22
C GLU A 60 21.68 11.87 -13.28
N ARG A 61 22.83 11.59 -13.90
CA ARG A 61 23.36 12.41 -14.99
C ARG A 61 22.38 12.51 -16.16
N LEU A 62 21.87 11.38 -16.62
CA LEU A 62 20.90 11.34 -17.72
C LEU A 62 19.59 12.01 -17.35
N SER A 63 19.11 11.88 -16.11
CA SER A 63 17.90 12.56 -15.65
C SER A 63 18.05 14.08 -15.73
N ALA A 64 19.19 14.62 -15.32
CA ALA A 64 19.47 16.05 -15.48
C ALA A 64 19.49 16.45 -16.97
N GLU A 65 20.17 15.67 -17.81
CA GLU A 65 20.24 15.92 -19.25
C GLU A 65 18.87 15.87 -19.95
N ILE A 66 18.05 14.86 -19.63
CA ILE A 66 16.67 14.72 -20.12
C ILE A 66 15.85 15.94 -19.74
N LYS A 67 15.91 16.38 -18.48
CA LYS A 67 15.14 17.54 -18.01
C LYS A 67 15.51 18.84 -18.72
N THR A 68 16.75 18.95 -19.21
CA THR A 68 17.25 20.12 -19.95
C THR A 68 16.94 20.05 -21.45
N LYS A 69 17.06 18.87 -22.06
CA LYS A 69 16.99 18.70 -23.54
C LYS A 69 15.63 18.24 -24.06
N ALA A 70 14.78 17.68 -23.21
CA ALA A 70 13.42 17.31 -23.60
C ALA A 70 12.58 18.56 -23.88
N ARG A 71 11.68 18.48 -24.86
CA ARG A 71 10.70 19.53 -25.15
C ARG A 71 9.73 19.70 -23.97
N ALA A 72 9.20 18.57 -23.51
CA ALA A 72 8.34 18.50 -22.34
C ALA A 72 8.60 17.21 -21.58
N TRP A 73 8.45 17.26 -20.27
CA TRP A 73 8.48 16.08 -19.42
C TRP A 73 7.64 16.32 -18.19
N CYS A 74 7.14 15.24 -17.60
CA CYS A 74 6.43 15.29 -16.34
C CYS A 74 6.64 13.99 -15.56
N ILE A 75 6.65 14.10 -14.24
CA ILE A 75 6.73 12.98 -13.32
C ILE A 75 5.49 13.01 -12.45
N ALA A 76 4.80 11.88 -12.34
CA ALA A 76 3.63 11.73 -11.51
C ALA A 76 3.70 10.42 -10.72
N SER A 77 2.77 10.24 -9.78
CA SER A 77 2.70 9.04 -8.96
C SER A 77 1.26 8.61 -8.70
N ALA A 78 1.09 7.36 -8.30
CA ALA A 78 -0.10 6.88 -7.63
C ALA A 78 0.27 6.37 -6.23
N SER A 79 -0.45 6.85 -5.22
CA SER A 79 -0.14 6.64 -3.81
C SER A 79 -0.34 5.18 -3.38
N VAL A 80 0.08 4.86 -2.16
CA VAL A 80 -0.11 3.51 -1.59
C VAL A 80 -1.60 3.20 -1.43
N GLU A 81 -2.40 4.20 -1.05
CA GLU A 81 -3.85 4.10 -0.93
C GLU A 81 -4.49 3.81 -2.29
N GLU A 82 -4.06 4.52 -3.35
CA GLU A 82 -4.56 4.28 -4.71
C GLU A 82 -4.14 2.91 -5.24
N ILE A 83 -2.95 2.43 -4.89
CA ILE A 83 -2.51 1.06 -5.23
C ILE A 83 -3.40 0.02 -4.55
N ASP A 84 -3.70 0.22 -3.26
CA ASP A 84 -4.53 -0.68 -2.49
C ASP A 84 -6.00 -0.67 -2.96
N GLU A 85 -6.51 0.48 -3.42
CA GLU A 85 -7.87 0.62 -3.97
C GLU A 85 -7.99 0.08 -5.40
N LEU A 86 -7.06 0.44 -6.29
CA LEU A 86 -7.19 0.21 -7.73
C LEU A 86 -6.52 -1.07 -8.20
N ASN A 87 -5.66 -1.68 -7.39
CA ASN A 87 -4.60 -2.63 -7.76
C ASN A 87 -3.41 -1.99 -8.50
N ILE A 88 -2.27 -2.69 -8.46
CA ILE A 88 -1.01 -2.15 -8.99
C ILE A 88 -1.02 -1.89 -10.49
N LEU A 89 -1.73 -2.69 -11.29
CA LEU A 89 -1.79 -2.47 -12.74
C LEU A 89 -2.51 -1.14 -13.03
N GLN A 90 -3.69 -0.95 -12.44
CA GLN A 90 -4.48 0.27 -12.66
C GLN A 90 -3.82 1.50 -12.04
N ALA A 91 -3.20 1.39 -10.86
CA ALA A 91 -2.45 2.49 -10.26
C ALA A 91 -1.24 2.91 -11.11
N SER A 92 -0.55 1.96 -11.74
CA SER A 92 0.56 2.28 -12.66
C SER A 92 0.04 3.01 -13.92
N LEU A 93 -1.06 2.53 -14.50
CA LEU A 93 -1.71 3.19 -15.64
C LEU A 93 -2.23 4.59 -15.28
N LEU A 94 -2.73 4.78 -14.05
CA LEU A 94 -3.13 6.08 -13.53
C LEU A 94 -1.95 7.03 -13.39
N ALA A 95 -0.84 6.57 -12.82
CA ALA A 95 0.39 7.37 -12.71
C ALA A 95 0.90 7.80 -14.09
N MET A 96 0.92 6.89 -15.08
CA MET A 96 1.31 7.22 -16.46
C MET A 96 0.33 8.21 -17.11
N THR A 97 -0.98 8.04 -16.89
CA THR A 97 -1.99 8.99 -17.37
C THR A 97 -1.71 10.39 -16.81
N ARG A 98 -1.47 10.51 -15.50
CA ARG A 98 -1.14 11.79 -14.84
C ARG A 98 0.15 12.40 -15.39
N ALA A 99 1.17 11.59 -15.64
CA ALA A 99 2.41 12.07 -16.21
C ALA A 99 2.19 12.65 -17.62
N VAL A 100 1.44 11.95 -18.48
CA VAL A 100 1.12 12.45 -19.83
C VAL A 100 0.28 13.73 -19.78
N GLU A 101 -0.75 13.78 -18.94
CA GLU A 101 -1.58 14.98 -18.78
C GLU A 101 -0.82 16.17 -18.19
N GLY A 102 0.21 15.91 -17.40
CA GLY A 102 1.03 16.95 -16.78
C GLY A 102 2.15 17.50 -17.68
N LEU A 103 2.23 17.07 -18.94
CA LEU A 103 3.16 17.65 -19.92
C LEU A 103 2.80 19.11 -20.21
N SER A 104 3.81 19.96 -20.37
CA SER A 104 3.64 21.36 -20.77
C SER A 104 3.26 21.54 -22.24
N GLU A 105 3.45 20.50 -23.05
CA GLU A 105 3.10 20.44 -24.47
C GLU A 105 2.16 19.25 -24.72
N HIS A 106 1.23 19.41 -25.66
CA HIS A 106 0.33 18.33 -26.07
C HIS A 106 1.09 17.30 -26.92
N ALA A 107 0.96 16.02 -26.56
CA ALA A 107 1.51 14.91 -27.33
C ALA A 107 0.47 14.39 -28.34
N ASP A 108 0.84 14.31 -29.61
CA ASP A 108 -0.04 13.75 -30.66
C ASP A 108 -0.16 12.23 -30.54
N TRP A 109 0.92 11.58 -30.11
CA TRP A 109 1.00 10.13 -29.92
C TRP A 109 1.69 9.79 -28.62
N VAL A 110 1.08 8.90 -27.85
CA VAL A 110 1.63 8.40 -26.58
C VAL A 110 2.03 6.94 -26.73
N TRP A 111 3.31 6.65 -26.49
CA TRP A 111 3.86 5.30 -26.47
C TRP A 111 4.19 4.93 -25.02
N VAL A 112 3.59 3.84 -24.55
CA VAL A 112 3.66 3.42 -23.15
C VAL A 112 4.41 2.10 -23.04
N ASP A 113 5.33 1.94 -22.09
CA ASP A 113 5.95 0.63 -21.85
C ASP A 113 4.94 -0.41 -21.37
N GLY A 114 5.14 -1.65 -21.81
CA GLY A 114 4.35 -2.80 -21.43
C GLY A 114 3.26 -3.15 -22.45
N ASN A 115 2.19 -3.77 -21.97
CA ASN A 115 1.18 -4.41 -22.81
C ASN A 115 -0.22 -3.80 -22.68
N HIS A 116 -0.39 -2.72 -21.92
CA HIS A 116 -1.68 -2.07 -21.71
C HIS A 116 -1.56 -0.57 -21.97
N PHE A 117 -2.33 -0.07 -22.94
CA PHE A 117 -2.49 1.36 -23.12
C PHE A 117 -3.56 1.90 -22.15
N PRO A 118 -3.31 2.99 -21.40
CA PRO A 118 -4.27 3.51 -20.44
C PRO A 118 -5.61 3.91 -21.08
N LYS A 119 -6.71 3.32 -20.59
CA LYS A 119 -8.07 3.67 -21.07
C LYS A 119 -8.43 5.14 -20.81
N LEU A 120 -7.93 5.70 -19.71
CA LEU A 120 -8.15 7.11 -19.36
C LEU A 120 -7.54 8.05 -20.41
N LEU A 121 -6.39 7.71 -20.99
CA LEU A 121 -5.79 8.50 -22.07
C LEU A 121 -6.69 8.51 -23.31
N VAL A 122 -7.24 7.36 -23.70
CA VAL A 122 -8.22 7.27 -24.81
C VAL A 122 -9.44 8.14 -24.53
N GLN A 123 -10.00 8.07 -23.32
CA GLN A 123 -11.16 8.89 -22.91
C GLN A 123 -10.86 10.39 -22.94
N LYS A 124 -9.60 10.77 -22.74
CA LYS A 124 -9.12 12.16 -22.77
C LYS A 124 -8.69 12.62 -24.16
N GLY A 125 -8.85 11.80 -25.19
CA GLY A 125 -8.57 12.14 -26.58
C GLY A 125 -7.14 11.88 -27.05
N TYR A 126 -6.31 11.21 -26.24
CA TYR A 126 -4.96 10.83 -26.66
C TYR A 126 -4.98 9.59 -27.55
N ALA A 127 -4.22 9.64 -28.65
CA ALA A 127 -3.90 8.49 -29.48
C ALA A 127 -2.58 7.87 -29.04
N GLY A 128 -2.43 6.55 -29.19
CA GLY A 128 -1.24 5.88 -28.69
C GLY A 128 -1.27 4.36 -28.78
N ARG A 129 -0.20 3.75 -28.27
CA ARG A 129 -0.06 2.29 -28.17
C ARG A 129 0.84 1.90 -27.00
N ALA A 130 0.71 0.65 -26.57
CA ALA A 130 1.66 0.04 -25.64
C ALA A 130 2.76 -0.70 -26.43
N LEU A 131 3.99 -0.64 -25.94
CA LEU A 131 5.18 -1.28 -26.51
C LEU A 131 5.82 -2.18 -25.45
N ILE A 132 5.86 -3.48 -25.69
CA ILE A 132 6.48 -4.43 -24.78
C ILE A 132 8.01 -4.27 -24.85
N GLY A 133 8.64 -3.90 -23.73
CA GLY A 133 10.08 -3.61 -23.71
C GLY A 133 10.40 -2.32 -24.44
N GLY A 134 9.48 -1.35 -24.37
CA GLY A 134 9.60 -0.04 -24.99
C GLY A 134 10.84 0.72 -24.51
N ASP A 135 11.23 0.52 -23.25
CA ASP A 135 12.42 1.12 -22.63
C ASP A 135 13.74 0.75 -23.34
N ALA A 136 13.78 -0.36 -24.08
CA ALA A 136 14.94 -0.82 -24.82
C ALA A 136 14.93 -0.42 -26.31
N ILE A 137 13.78 -0.03 -26.87
CA ILE A 137 13.61 0.18 -28.31
C ILE A 137 13.15 1.59 -28.68
N GLU A 138 12.53 2.31 -27.75
CA GLU A 138 12.03 3.67 -27.96
C GLU A 138 12.77 4.66 -27.04
N PRO A 139 13.54 5.62 -27.60
CA PRO A 139 14.25 6.62 -26.82
C PRO A 139 13.38 7.42 -25.85
N ALA A 140 12.16 7.81 -26.24
CA ALA A 140 11.29 8.58 -25.35
C ALA A 140 10.82 7.75 -24.13
N ILE A 141 10.53 6.47 -24.32
CA ILE A 141 10.19 5.54 -23.22
C ILE A 141 11.42 5.29 -22.36
N SER A 142 12.60 5.09 -22.97
CA SER A 142 13.86 4.97 -22.23
C SER A 142 14.10 6.18 -21.33
N ALA A 143 13.91 7.40 -21.84
CA ALA A 143 14.02 8.63 -21.05
C ALA A 143 12.99 8.68 -19.90
N ALA A 144 11.73 8.31 -20.17
CA ALA A 144 10.69 8.21 -19.15
C ALA A 144 11.06 7.20 -18.05
N SER A 145 11.59 6.02 -18.41
CA SER A 145 12.02 4.99 -17.47
C SER A 145 13.07 5.51 -16.48
N ILE A 146 14.01 6.34 -16.98
CA ILE A 146 15.07 6.95 -16.19
C ILE A 146 14.49 7.97 -15.22
N LEU A 147 13.61 8.87 -15.69
CA LEU A 147 12.98 9.87 -14.83
C LEU A 147 12.12 9.24 -13.74
N ALA A 148 11.29 8.25 -14.10
CA ALA A 148 10.46 7.52 -13.15
C ALA A 148 11.32 6.82 -12.09
N LYS A 149 12.42 6.17 -12.52
CA LYS A 149 13.33 5.47 -11.61
C LYS A 149 14.05 6.41 -10.66
N VAL A 150 14.57 7.54 -11.14
CA VAL A 150 15.25 8.54 -10.30
C VAL A 150 14.29 9.15 -9.28
N ALA A 151 13.08 9.53 -9.69
CA ALA A 151 12.07 10.04 -8.77
C ALA A 151 11.67 9.00 -7.72
N ARG A 152 11.49 7.75 -8.13
CA ARG A 152 11.16 6.66 -7.21
C ARG A 152 12.26 6.39 -6.18
N ASP A 153 13.52 6.40 -6.62
CA ASP A 153 14.66 6.15 -5.75
C ASP A 153 14.83 7.28 -4.72
N ALA A 154 14.61 8.53 -5.12
CA ALA A 154 14.62 9.69 -4.23
C ALA A 154 13.48 9.64 -3.19
N ASP A 155 12.27 9.21 -3.59
CA ASP A 155 11.17 8.99 -2.64
C ASP A 155 11.53 7.91 -1.61
N CYS A 156 12.18 6.83 -2.03
CA CYS A 156 12.66 5.80 -1.09
C CYS A 156 13.69 6.34 -0.10
N ASP A 157 14.55 7.28 -0.50
CA ASP A 157 15.49 7.92 0.43
C ASP A 157 14.78 8.85 1.42
N ARG A 158 13.74 9.57 0.97
CA ARG A 158 12.83 10.32 1.86
C ARG A 158 12.12 9.40 2.85
N LEU A 159 11.63 8.25 2.38
CA LEU A 159 10.95 7.27 3.23
C LEU A 159 11.90 6.65 4.25
N ASP A 160 13.16 6.42 3.89
CA ASP A 160 14.19 5.93 4.81
C ASP A 160 14.42 6.93 5.94
N ALA A 161 14.52 8.22 5.63
CA ALA A 161 14.64 9.27 6.64
C ALA A 161 13.43 9.32 7.59
N LEU A 162 12.22 9.08 7.07
CA LEU A 162 10.98 9.10 7.86
C LEU A 162 10.78 7.81 8.68
N TYR A 163 11.21 6.67 8.16
CA TYR A 163 11.06 5.35 8.79
C TYR A 163 12.39 4.57 8.74
N PRO A 164 13.41 5.03 9.48
CA PRO A 164 14.78 4.50 9.36
C PRO A 164 14.91 3.03 9.76
N GLN A 165 13.96 2.50 10.52
CA GLN A 165 13.95 1.09 10.93
C GLN A 165 13.73 0.10 9.77
N TYR A 166 13.27 0.54 8.60
CA TYR A 166 13.00 -0.36 7.46
C TYR A 166 14.15 -0.48 6.48
N GLY A 167 15.00 0.55 6.29
CA GLY A 167 16.11 0.52 5.33
C GLY A 167 15.70 0.77 3.87
N PHE A 168 14.65 1.57 3.64
CA PHE A 168 14.11 1.89 2.32
C PHE A 168 15.14 2.46 1.35
N ALA A 169 16.16 3.18 1.82
CA ALA A 169 17.19 3.74 0.95
C ALA A 169 18.01 2.65 0.23
N GLN A 170 18.15 1.48 0.85
CA GLN A 170 18.96 0.38 0.33
C GLN A 170 18.17 -0.50 -0.64
N HIS A 171 17.03 -1.03 -0.18
CA HIS A 171 16.25 -2.00 -0.95
C HIS A 171 15.07 -1.38 -1.72
N LYS A 172 14.87 -0.06 -1.64
CA LYS A 172 13.85 0.69 -2.40
C LYS A 172 12.42 0.13 -2.23
N GLY A 173 12.13 -0.39 -1.04
CA GLY A 173 10.86 -1.04 -0.69
C GLY A 173 10.65 -2.45 -1.25
N TYR A 174 11.59 -3.03 -2.01
CA TYR A 174 11.47 -4.42 -2.51
C TYR A 174 11.47 -5.45 -1.37
N PRO A 175 10.86 -6.64 -1.55
CA PRO A 175 10.73 -7.68 -0.52
C PRO A 175 12.05 -8.44 -0.29
N THR A 176 13.12 -7.73 0.10
CA THR A 176 14.40 -8.35 0.46
C THR A 176 14.30 -9.00 1.83
N ALA A 177 15.24 -9.90 2.16
CA ALA A 177 15.30 -10.52 3.49
C ALA A 177 15.37 -9.47 4.62
N VAL A 178 16.13 -8.39 4.39
CA VAL A 178 16.25 -7.26 5.32
C VAL A 178 14.90 -6.58 5.53
N HIS A 179 14.20 -6.25 4.43
CA HIS A 179 12.90 -5.59 4.51
C HIS A 179 11.84 -6.46 5.20
N LEU A 180 11.79 -7.75 4.87
CA LEU A 180 10.86 -8.68 5.50
C LEU A 180 11.14 -8.88 6.99
N ALA A 181 12.42 -8.87 7.39
CA ALA A 181 12.80 -8.93 8.80
C ALA A 181 12.37 -7.67 9.55
N ALA A 182 12.63 -6.48 8.98
CA ALA A 182 12.20 -5.20 9.56
C ALA A 182 10.66 -5.11 9.67
N LEU A 183 9.94 -5.58 8.66
CA LEU A 183 8.48 -5.62 8.65
C LEU A 183 7.90 -6.52 9.75
N ARG A 184 8.57 -7.65 10.05
CA ARG A 184 8.18 -8.51 11.17
C ARG A 184 8.50 -7.88 12.53
N ALA A 185 9.66 -7.24 12.66
CA ALA A 185 10.11 -6.65 13.91
C ALA A 185 9.32 -5.39 14.30
N HIS A 186 9.06 -4.51 13.33
CA HIS A 186 8.48 -3.19 13.56
C HIS A 186 7.00 -3.09 13.16
N GLY A 187 6.48 -4.09 12.43
CA GLY A 187 5.14 -4.06 11.87
C GLY A 187 5.02 -3.17 10.64
N VAL A 188 3.79 -3.01 10.16
CA VAL A 188 3.44 -2.27 8.95
C VAL A 188 3.36 -0.77 9.23
N CYS A 189 4.08 0.06 8.45
CA CYS A 189 3.94 1.52 8.47
C CYS A 189 2.96 2.02 7.39
N PRO A 190 2.54 3.31 7.41
CA PRO A 190 1.58 3.87 6.44
C PRO A 190 1.96 3.67 4.97
N GLU A 191 3.26 3.65 4.68
CA GLU A 191 3.77 3.53 3.31
C GLU A 191 3.73 2.10 2.76
N HIS A 192 3.37 1.10 3.57
CA HIS A 192 3.29 -0.28 3.07
C HIS A 192 1.96 -0.54 2.35
N ARG A 193 2.06 -1.17 1.17
CA ARG A 193 0.93 -1.60 0.35
C ARG A 193 0.22 -2.75 1.04
N ARG A 194 -0.90 -2.44 1.68
CA ARG A 194 -1.59 -3.36 2.58
C ARG A 194 -2.16 -4.55 1.82
N THR A 195 -2.43 -4.40 0.53
CA THR A 195 -2.89 -5.46 -0.38
C THR A 195 -1.77 -6.34 -0.93
N TYR A 196 -0.50 -6.17 -0.53
CA TYR A 196 0.57 -7.07 -0.95
C TYR A 196 0.68 -8.25 0.01
N ALA A 197 0.83 -9.46 -0.53
CA ALA A 197 0.71 -10.69 0.26
C ALA A 197 1.61 -10.74 1.52
N PRO A 198 2.89 -10.32 1.49
CA PRO A 198 3.72 -10.29 2.70
C PRO A 198 3.19 -9.31 3.77
N VAL A 199 2.63 -8.17 3.35
CA VAL A 199 2.09 -7.14 4.25
C VAL A 199 0.76 -7.60 4.84
N ARG A 200 -0.17 -8.11 4.01
CA ARG A 200 -1.46 -8.68 4.44
C ARG A 200 -1.30 -9.71 5.55
N LYS A 201 -0.41 -10.69 5.35
CA LYS A 201 -0.17 -11.77 6.33
C LYS A 201 0.20 -11.24 7.71
N ILE A 202 0.98 -10.15 7.77
CA ILE A 202 1.38 -9.54 9.04
C ILE A 202 0.20 -8.81 9.69
N LEU A 203 -0.65 -8.15 8.91
CA LEU A 203 -1.88 -7.52 9.41
C LEU A 203 -2.91 -8.54 9.93
N GLU A 204 -3.07 -9.66 9.22
CA GLU A 204 -3.97 -10.75 9.58
C GLU A 204 -3.52 -11.44 10.88
N SER A 205 -2.23 -11.80 10.99
CA SER A 205 -1.67 -12.42 12.21
C SER A 205 -1.81 -11.57 13.49
N LYS A 206 -1.79 -10.24 13.36
CA LYS A 206 -2.03 -9.30 14.48
C LYS A 206 -3.51 -9.20 14.87
N THR A 207 -4.40 -9.52 13.95
CA THR A 207 -5.85 -9.48 14.18
C THR A 207 -6.30 -10.74 14.92
N GLU A 208 -5.76 -11.90 14.55
CA GLU A 208 -6.00 -13.18 15.20
C GLU A 208 -5.53 -13.17 16.67
N THR A 209 -4.27 -12.79 16.91
CA THR A 209 -3.71 -12.68 18.27
C THR A 209 -4.44 -11.68 19.17
N LYS A 210 -4.96 -10.56 18.64
CA LYS A 210 -5.83 -9.64 19.40
C LYS A 210 -7.21 -10.23 19.70
N SER A 211 -7.75 -11.04 18.79
CA SER A 211 -9.05 -11.69 18.98
C SER A 211 -8.99 -12.81 20.02
N GLU A 212 -7.89 -13.56 20.06
CA GLU A 212 -7.60 -14.61 21.04
C GLU A 212 -7.33 -14.01 22.43
N ALA A 213 -6.46 -13.00 22.53
CA ALA A 213 -6.22 -12.32 23.81
C ALA A 213 -7.50 -11.68 24.39
N LYS A 214 -8.41 -11.20 23.53
CA LYS A 214 -9.70 -10.64 23.96
C LYS A 214 -10.72 -11.71 24.33
N SER A 215 -10.66 -12.91 23.74
CA SER A 215 -11.54 -14.03 24.09
C SER A 215 -11.09 -14.68 25.41
N GLU A 216 -9.78 -14.83 25.62
CA GLU A 216 -9.17 -15.32 26.86
C GLU A 216 -9.47 -14.38 28.03
N ALA A 217 -9.19 -13.07 27.90
CA ALA A 217 -9.51 -12.08 28.94
C ALA A 217 -11.01 -12.01 29.27
N LYS A 218 -11.89 -12.23 28.29
CA LYS A 218 -13.34 -12.29 28.52
C LYS A 218 -13.78 -13.59 29.20
N SER A 219 -13.04 -14.68 28.99
CA SER A 219 -13.28 -15.97 29.65
C SER A 219 -12.82 -15.96 31.11
N GLU A 220 -11.68 -15.31 31.39
CA GLU A 220 -11.14 -15.12 32.75
C GLU A 220 -12.00 -14.14 33.56
N ALA A 221 -12.38 -12.99 33.00
CA ALA A 221 -13.28 -12.07 33.69
C ALA A 221 -14.66 -12.69 33.99
N LYS A 222 -15.13 -13.63 33.16
CA LYS A 222 -16.39 -14.35 33.38
C LYS A 222 -16.26 -15.49 34.40
N SER A 223 -15.08 -16.09 34.55
CA SER A 223 -14.83 -17.10 35.58
C SER A 223 -14.64 -16.46 36.96
N GLU A 224 -13.96 -15.32 37.03
CA GLU A 224 -13.79 -14.53 38.26
C GLU A 224 -15.13 -13.98 38.77
N ALA A 225 -15.92 -13.32 37.92
CA ALA A 225 -17.25 -12.81 38.31
C ALA A 225 -18.22 -13.93 38.74
N LYS A 226 -18.09 -15.14 38.15
CA LYS A 226 -18.90 -16.30 38.55
C LYS A 226 -18.41 -16.92 39.87
N SER A 227 -17.14 -16.76 40.22
CA SER A 227 -16.58 -17.20 41.50
C SER A 227 -16.96 -16.25 42.65
N GLU A 228 -16.95 -14.94 42.40
CA GLU A 228 -17.37 -13.91 43.36
C GLU A 228 -18.87 -14.00 43.66
N ALA A 229 -19.72 -14.04 42.62
CA ALA A 229 -21.17 -14.18 42.80
C ALA A 229 -21.58 -15.49 43.51
N LYS A 230 -20.81 -16.57 43.32
CA LYS A 230 -21.03 -17.85 44.01
C LYS A 230 -20.55 -17.82 45.46
N SER A 231 -19.61 -16.95 45.80
CA SER A 231 -19.15 -16.74 47.18
C SER A 231 -20.15 -15.89 47.98
N GLU A 232 -20.69 -14.83 47.36
CA GLU A 232 -21.70 -13.94 47.96
C GLU A 232 -23.03 -14.66 48.19
N ALA A 233 -23.54 -15.38 47.18
CA ALA A 233 -24.78 -16.16 47.32
C ALA A 233 -24.67 -17.27 48.38
N LYS A 234 -23.46 -17.82 48.61
CA LYS A 234 -23.23 -18.84 49.63
C LYS A 234 -23.10 -18.24 51.03
N SER A 235 -22.68 -16.98 51.16
CA SER A 235 -22.73 -16.24 52.43
C SER A 235 -24.15 -15.81 52.81
N GLU A 236 -24.95 -15.36 51.85
CA GLU A 236 -26.34 -14.95 52.08
C GLU A 236 -27.23 -16.13 52.47
N ALA A 237 -27.16 -17.25 51.73
CA ALA A 237 -27.91 -18.46 52.06
C ALA A 237 -27.53 -19.06 53.43
N LYS A 238 -26.28 -18.86 53.87
CA LYS A 238 -25.81 -19.32 55.20
C LYS A 238 -26.30 -18.41 56.33
N LEU A 239 -26.61 -17.14 56.04
CA LEU A 239 -27.22 -16.21 56.99
C LEU A 239 -28.72 -16.46 57.14
N GLU A 240 -29.43 -16.69 56.04
CA GLU A 240 -30.87 -16.99 56.05
C GLU A 240 -31.19 -18.31 56.76
N ALA A 241 -30.43 -19.37 56.50
CA ALA A 241 -30.60 -20.65 57.20
C ALA A 241 -30.31 -20.56 58.71
N LYS A 242 -29.49 -19.59 59.13
CA LYS A 242 -29.22 -19.33 60.55
C LYS A 242 -30.33 -18.56 61.25
N LEU A 243 -31.10 -17.76 60.50
CA LEU A 243 -32.24 -16.99 61.01
C LEU A 243 -33.49 -17.86 61.15
N GLU A 244 -33.73 -18.79 60.22
CA GLU A 244 -34.85 -19.75 60.31
C GLU A 244 -34.67 -20.74 61.47
N THR A 245 -33.45 -21.22 61.72
CA THR A 245 -33.20 -22.13 62.86
C THR A 245 -33.35 -21.47 64.23
N THR A 246 -33.12 -20.15 64.33
CA THR A 246 -33.43 -19.37 65.55
C THR A 246 -34.92 -19.05 65.72
N ALA A 247 -35.69 -18.96 64.63
CA ALA A 247 -37.13 -18.68 64.70
C ALA A 247 -37.92 -19.92 65.16
N GLU A 248 -37.50 -21.11 64.72
CA GLU A 248 -38.17 -22.37 65.07
C GLU A 248 -37.95 -22.76 66.54
N THR A 249 -36.81 -22.40 67.15
CA THR A 249 -36.57 -22.62 68.59
C THR A 249 -37.30 -21.63 69.50
N THR A 250 -37.73 -20.48 69.00
CA THR A 250 -38.53 -19.51 69.78
C THR A 250 -40.04 -19.71 69.70
N ALA A 251 -40.55 -20.51 68.75
CA ALA A 251 -41.99 -20.76 68.60
C ALA A 251 -42.50 -21.90 69.51
N GLU A 252 -41.62 -22.81 69.96
CA GLU A 252 -42.01 -23.97 70.77
C GLU A 252 -41.98 -23.70 72.28
N THR A 253 -41.59 -22.49 72.73
CA THR A 253 -41.58 -22.11 74.16
C THR A 253 -42.60 -21.05 74.58
N THR A 254 -43.53 -20.64 73.72
CA THR A 254 -44.57 -19.65 74.04
C THR A 254 -46.02 -20.13 73.85
N ALA A 255 -46.25 -21.45 73.78
CA ALA A 255 -47.60 -22.04 73.76
C ALA A 255 -48.01 -22.70 75.09
N GLU A 256 -47.09 -22.84 76.05
CA GLU A 256 -47.39 -23.13 77.44
C GLU A 256 -47.08 -21.87 78.27
N THR A 257 -48.02 -21.45 79.12
CA THR A 257 -47.93 -20.33 80.07
C THR A 257 -48.53 -18.98 79.63
N THR A 258 -49.84 -18.90 79.37
CA THR A 258 -50.64 -17.77 79.92
C THR A 258 -52.14 -18.11 80.02
N ALA A 259 -52.46 -19.09 80.85
CA ALA A 259 -53.76 -19.18 81.49
C ALA A 259 -53.61 -18.65 82.92
N GLN A 260 -53.65 -17.32 83.13
CA GLN A 260 -53.86 -16.74 84.47
C GLN A 260 -54.04 -15.21 84.46
N PHE A 261 -55.08 -14.77 85.18
CA PHE A 261 -55.48 -13.41 85.59
C PHE A 261 -56.12 -12.51 84.52
N THR A 262 -57.42 -12.16 84.50
CA THR A 262 -58.38 -11.57 85.48
C THR A 262 -57.88 -10.35 86.25
N CYS A 263 -58.20 -9.15 85.77
CA CYS A 263 -59.15 -8.18 86.36
C CYS A 263 -59.27 -6.96 85.43
#